data_AF-A0A9X2KS62-F1
#
_entry.id   AF-A0A9X2KS62-F1
#
_cell.length_a   1.000
_cell.length_b   1.000
_cell.length_c   1.000
_cell.angle_alpha   90.00
_cell.angle_beta   90.00
_cell.angle_gamma   90.00
#
_symmetry.space_group_name_H-M   'P 1'
#
loop_
_entity.id
_entity.type
_entity.pdbx_description
1 polymer ?
#
loop_
_entity_poly.entity_id
_entity_poly.type
_entity_poly.pdbx_seq_one_letter_code
_entity_poly.pdbx_strand_id
1 'polypeptide(L)'
;MIALTLIQILQVLLNVLWWIIMVQFVLSLLIVFNVINTSNNFVSSLHYGLDRLTEPLYRPLRRILPNISGIDLAPLVVLIVIRILDSVILPNIAMSLLANGAV
;
A
#
# COMPACT_ATOMS: atom_id res chain seq x y z
N MET A 1 25.60 4.68 -12.60
CA MET A 1 24.71 3.48 -12.71
C MET A 1 24.12 2.95 -11.39
N ILE A 2 24.86 2.93 -10.27
CA ILE A 2 24.40 2.34 -8.98
C ILE A 2 23.18 3.08 -8.37
N ALA A 3 23.09 4.40 -8.51
CA ALA A 3 21.96 5.16 -7.99
C ALA A 3 20.63 4.75 -8.63
N LEU A 4 20.62 4.45 -9.94
CA LEU A 4 19.42 3.99 -10.65
C LEU A 4 19.00 2.59 -10.19
N THR A 5 19.96 1.70 -9.95
CA THR A 5 19.64 0.36 -9.44
C THR A 5 19.00 0.42 -8.05
N LEU A 6 19.44 1.36 -7.19
CA LEU A 6 18.79 1.56 -5.89
C LEU A 6 17.35 2.07 -6.03
N ILE A 7 17.10 3.00 -6.94
CA ILE A 7 15.74 3.48 -7.23
C ILE A 7 14.87 2.34 -7.76
N GLN A 8 15.38 1.51 -8.66
CA GLN A 8 14.64 0.36 -9.19
C GLN A 8 14.31 -0.67 -8.11
N ILE A 9 15.25 -0.97 -7.21
CA ILE A 9 14.99 -1.85 -6.06
C ILE A 9 13.87 -1.26 -5.20
N LEU A 10 13.91 0.05 -4.93
CA LEU A 10 12.86 0.72 -4.17
C LEU A 10 11.49 0.63 -4.87
N GLN A 11 11.44 0.82 -6.19
CA GLN A 11 10.21 0.65 -6.98
C GLN A 11 9.65 -0.76 -6.88
N VAL A 12 10.50 -1.80 -6.96
CA VAL A 12 10.07 -3.20 -6.78
C VAL A 12 9.49 -3.41 -5.37
N LEU A 13 10.14 -2.89 -4.33
CA LEU A 13 9.63 -3.00 -2.96
C LEU A 13 8.28 -2.29 -2.78
N LEU A 14 8.14 -1.08 -3.34
CA LEU A 14 6.86 -0.35 -3.33
C LEU A 14 5.78 -1.09 -4.11
N ASN A 15 6.12 -1.74 -5.22
CA ASN A 15 5.18 -2.53 -6.02
C ASN A 15 4.66 -3.74 -5.24
N VAL A 16 5.56 -4.48 -4.57
CA VAL A 16 5.18 -5.62 -3.70
C VAL A 16 4.29 -5.14 -2.56
N LEU A 17 4.65 -4.04 -1.90
CA LEU A 17 3.84 -3.44 -0.84
C LEU A 17 2.43 -3.05 -1.36
N TRP A 18 2.36 -2.45 -2.54
CA TRP A 18 1.10 -2.06 -3.17
C TRP A 18 0.19 -3.28 -3.41
N TRP A 19 0.73 -4.39 -3.92
CA TRP A 19 -0.04 -5.63 -4.11
C TRP A 19 -0.55 -6.23 -2.80
N ILE A 20 0.28 -6.26 -1.75
CA ILE A 20 -0.11 -6.75 -0.43
C ILE A 20 -1.30 -5.93 0.10
N ILE A 21 -1.20 -4.60 0.02
CA ILE A 21 -2.27 -3.71 0.50
C ILE A 21 -3.53 -3.84 -0.37
N MET A 22 -3.40 -4.01 -1.69
CA MET A 22 -4.54 -4.27 -2.56
C MET A 22 -5.27 -5.55 -2.20
N VAL A 23 -4.54 -6.64 -1.95
CA VAL A 23 -5.14 -7.91 -1.53
C VAL A 23 -5.86 -7.76 -0.19
N GLN A 24 -5.26 -7.06 0.78
CA GLN A 24 -5.92 -6.76 2.06
C GLN A 24 -7.19 -5.93 1.86
N PHE A 25 -7.14 -4.90 1.03
CA PHE A 25 -8.28 -4.04 0.75
C PHE A 25 -9.44 -4.81 0.11
N VAL A 26 -9.14 -5.62 -0.90
CA VAL A 26 -10.13 -6.50 -1.55
C VAL A 26 -10.69 -7.51 -0.55
N LEU A 27 -9.85 -8.14 0.27
CA LEU A 27 -10.30 -9.08 1.30
C LEU A 27 -11.25 -8.40 2.30
N SER A 28 -10.92 -7.18 2.74
CA SER A 28 -11.76 -6.37 3.63
C SER A 28 -13.13 -6.09 2.99
N LEU A 29 -13.17 -5.70 1.71
CA LEU A 29 -14.43 -5.50 0.98
C LEU A 29 -15.25 -6.80 0.87
N LEU A 30 -14.61 -7.93 0.57
CA LEU A 30 -15.29 -9.22 0.46
C LEU A 30 -15.92 -9.66 1.79
N ILE A 31 -15.30 -9.32 2.92
CA ILE A 31 -15.85 -9.55 4.26
C ILE A 31 -17.04 -8.62 4.51
N VAL A 32 -16.90 -7.32 4.23
CA VAL A 32 -17.97 -6.33 4.45
C VAL A 32 -19.21 -6.63 3.60
N PHE A 33 -19.03 -7.05 2.35
CA PHE A 33 -20.12 -7.45 1.46
C PHE A 33 -20.63 -8.88 1.72
N ASN A 34 -20.15 -9.53 2.78
CA ASN A 34 -20.56 -10.88 3.20
C ASN A 34 -20.38 -11.94 2.09
N VAL A 35 -19.41 -11.73 1.19
CA VAL A 35 -19.03 -12.67 0.14
C VAL A 35 -18.18 -13.80 0.72
N ILE A 36 -17.33 -13.48 1.70
CA ILE A 36 -16.49 -14.43 2.42
C ILE A 36 -16.87 -14.39 3.90
N ASN A 37 -17.14 -15.57 4.47
CA ASN A 37 -17.41 -15.71 5.89
C ASN A 37 -16.11 -15.76 6.70
N THR A 38 -15.98 -14.86 7.67
CA THR A 38 -14.84 -14.79 8.61
C THR A 38 -14.83 -15.90 9.66
N SER A 39 -15.82 -16.81 9.65
CA SER A 39 -15.87 -17.98 10.53
C SER A 39 -14.73 -18.97 10.30
N ASN A 40 -14.03 -18.90 9.16
CA ASN A 40 -12.84 -19.70 8.92
C ASN A 40 -11.62 -19.08 9.64
N ASN A 41 -11.03 -19.85 10.56
CA ASN A 41 -9.85 -19.46 11.34
C ASN A 41 -8.69 -18.95 10.47
N PHE A 42 -8.55 -19.43 9.24
CA PHE A 42 -7.54 -18.97 8.30
C PHE A 42 -7.75 -17.51 7.87
N VAL A 43 -8.97 -17.17 7.44
CA VAL A 43 -9.32 -15.81 6.97
C VAL A 43 -9.20 -14.80 8.12
N SER A 44 -9.69 -15.17 9.30
CA SER A 44 -9.58 -14.36 10.51
C SER A 44 -8.11 -14.10 10.89
N SER A 45 -7.28 -15.14 10.94
CA SER A 45 -5.86 -15.01 11.29
C SER A 45 -5.08 -14.16 10.28
N LEU A 46 -5.35 -14.30 8.97
CA LEU A 46 -4.76 -13.47 7.93
C LEU A 46 -5.19 -12.00 8.07
N HIS A 47 -6.48 -11.74 8.28
CA HIS A 47 -7.00 -10.39 8.47
C HIS A 47 -6.33 -9.71 9.68
N TYR A 48 -6.27 -10.38 10.82
CA TYR A 48 -5.59 -9.85 12.02
C TYR A 48 -4.08 -9.64 11.81
N GLY A 49 -3.42 -10.54 11.08
CA GLY A 49 -2.00 -10.41 10.75
C GLY A 49 -1.73 -9.18 9.87
N LEU A 50 -2.52 -9.01 8.80
CA LEU A 50 -2.42 -7.88 7.88
C LEU A 50 -2.74 -6.56 8.58
N ASP A 51 -3.79 -6.54 9.42
CA ASP A 51 -4.16 -5.34 10.19
C ASP A 51 -3.04 -4.89 11.11
N ARG A 52 -2.40 -5.81 11.86
CA ARG A 52 -1.28 -5.44 12.74
C ARG A 52 -0.07 -4.90 11.99
N LEU A 53 0.22 -5.45 10.81
CA LEU A 53 1.33 -4.99 9.98
C LEU A 53 1.07 -3.59 9.40
N THR A 54 -0.19 -3.29 9.10
CA THR A 54 -0.58 -2.06 8.41
C THR A 54 -1.10 -0.96 9.34
N GLU A 55 -1.43 -1.29 10.58
CA GLU A 55 -1.85 -0.36 11.63
C GLU A 55 -0.93 0.87 11.78
N PRO A 56 0.42 0.78 11.84
CA PRO A 56 1.26 1.98 11.94
C PRO A 56 1.12 2.92 10.74
N LEU A 57 0.82 2.39 9.55
CA LEU A 57 0.58 3.18 8.33
C LEU A 57 -0.84 3.77 8.30
N TYR A 58 -1.84 3.01 8.75
CA TYR A 58 -3.24 3.40 8.69
C TYR A 58 -3.67 4.29 9.86
N ARG A 59 -3.06 4.16 11.04
CA ARG A 59 -3.40 4.95 12.24
C ARG A 59 -3.37 6.47 12.02
N PRO A 60 -2.35 7.07 11.37
CA PRO A 60 -2.38 8.50 11.09
C PRO A 60 -3.49 8.88 10.09
N LEU A 61 -3.76 8.02 9.10
CA LEU A 61 -4.79 8.28 8.08
C LEU A 61 -6.21 8.20 8.66
N ARG A 62 -6.48 7.22 9.53
CA ARG A 62 -7.78 7.08 10.23
C ARG A 62 -8.11 8.24 11.17
N ARG A 63 -7.13 9.08 11.55
CA ARG A 63 -7.38 10.32 12.30
C ARG A 63 -7.91 11.45 11.43
N ILE A 64 -7.63 11.40 10.13
CA ILE A 64 -7.97 12.43 9.15
C ILE A 64 -9.22 12.02 8.37
N LEU A 65 -9.34 10.73 8.06
CA LEU A 65 -10.44 10.19 7.27
C LEU A 65 -11.68 9.97 8.14
N PRO A 66 -12.87 10.44 7.71
CA PRO A 66 -14.12 10.07 8.36
C PRO A 66 -14.40 8.58 8.13
N ASN A 67 -14.86 7.88 9.17
CA ASN A 67 -15.31 6.50 9.06
C ASN A 67 -16.62 6.47 8.26
N ILE A 68 -16.58 6.00 7.02
CA ILE A 68 -17.79 5.85 6.20
C ILE A 68 -18.27 4.40 6.24
N SER A 69 -19.46 4.20 6.82
CA SER A 69 -20.24 2.96 6.70
C SER A 69 -19.49 1.66 7.07
N GLY A 70 -18.56 1.70 8.02
CA GLY A 70 -17.80 0.53 8.45
C GLY A 70 -16.74 0.03 7.45
N ILE A 71 -16.49 0.76 6.36
CA ILE A 71 -15.44 0.48 5.39
C ILE A 71 -14.20 1.31 5.75
N ASP A 72 -13.06 0.65 5.88
CA ASP A 72 -11.79 1.34 6.09
C ASP A 72 -11.26 1.89 4.76
N LEU A 73 -11.20 3.22 4.66
CA LEU A 73 -10.62 3.90 3.51
C LEU A 73 -9.09 4.09 3.60
N ALA A 74 -8.49 3.82 4.76
CA ALA A 74 -7.05 4.00 4.93
C ALA A 74 -6.21 3.20 3.91
N PRO A 75 -6.53 1.93 3.57
CA PRO A 75 -5.81 1.18 2.54
C PRO A 75 -5.85 1.89 1.18
N LEU A 76 -7.01 2.42 0.78
CA LEU A 76 -7.17 3.13 -0.49
C LEU A 76 -6.24 4.35 -0.56
N VAL A 77 -6.17 5.13 0.52
CA VAL A 77 -5.29 6.31 0.56
C VAL A 77 -3.82 5.90 0.52
N VAL A 78 -3.41 4.85 1.25
CA VAL A 78 -2.03 4.36 1.20
C VAL A 78 -1.67 3.87 -0.20
N LEU A 79 -2.57 3.17 -0.90
CA LEU A 79 -2.35 2.71 -2.27
C LEU A 79 -2.11 3.87 -3.23
N ILE A 80 -2.88 4.94 -3.11
CA ILE A 80 -2.71 6.16 -3.91
C ILE A 80 -1.34 6.79 -3.63
N VAL A 81 -0.97 6.93 -2.35
CA VAL A 81 0.33 7.50 -1.96
C VAL A 81 1.50 6.67 -2.50
N ILE A 82 1.45 5.34 -2.34
CA ILE A 82 2.46 4.44 -2.89
C ILE A 82 2.54 4.60 -4.41
N ARG A 83 1.40 4.66 -5.10
CA ARG A 83 1.38 4.78 -6.56
C ARG A 83 1.97 6.11 -7.03
N ILE A 84 1.69 7.22 -6.34
CA ILE A 84 2.29 8.52 -6.64
C ILE A 84 3.82 8.47 -6.44
N LEU A 85 4.28 7.86 -5.34
CA LEU A 85 5.71 7.70 -5.08
C LEU A 85 6.39 6.89 -6.20
N ASP A 86 5.82 5.75 -6.56
CA ASP A 86 6.38 4.81 -7.52
C ASP A 86 6.32 5.32 -8.98
N SER A 87 5.21 5.94 -9.39
CA SER A 87 4.94 6.28 -10.79
C SER A 87 5.27 7.71 -11.17
N VAL A 88 5.36 8.61 -10.19
CA VAL A 88 5.59 10.04 -10.44
C VAL A 88 6.92 10.46 -9.83
N ILE A 89 7.11 10.23 -8.52
CA ILE A 89 8.24 10.80 -7.80
C ILE A 89 9.54 10.09 -8.15
N LEU A 90 9.61 8.76 -8.02
CA LEU A 90 10.82 7.99 -8.28
C LEU A 90 11.32 8.09 -9.74
N PRO A 91 10.47 8.03 -10.77
CA PRO A 91 10.91 8.20 -12.15
C PRO A 91 11.44 9.61 -12.43
N ASN A 92 10.80 10.65 -11.87
CA ASN A 92 11.26 12.03 -12.00
C ASN A 92 12.63 12.24 -11.33
N ILE A 93 12.86 11.60 -10.17
CA ILE A 93 14.17 11.61 -9.51
C ILE A 93 15.20 10.86 -10.34
N ALA A 94 14.87 9.68 -10.88
CA ALA A 94 15.79 8.94 -11.75
C ALA A 94 16.17 9.77 -12.99
N MET A 95 15.20 10.44 -13.61
CA MET A 95 15.43 11.29 -14.77
C MET A 95 16.27 12.52 -14.44
N SER A 96 16.06 13.15 -13.28
CA SER A 96 16.87 14.29 -12.86
C SER A 96 18.32 13.90 -12.55
N LEU A 97 18.56 12.72 -11.97
CA LEU A 97 19.91 12.21 -11.72
C LEU A 97 20.66 11.93 -13.03
N LEU A 98 19.96 11.41 -14.05
CA LEU A 98 20.50 11.24 -15.40
C LEU A 98 20.82 12.60 -16.05
N ALA A 99 19.91 13.57 -15.96
CA ALA A 99 20.06 14.88 -16.58
C ALA A 99 21.19 15.73 -15.98
N ASN A 100 21.46 15.58 -14.67
CA ASN A 100 22.52 16.30 -13.97
C ASN A 100 23.92 15.63 -14.10
N GLY A 101 24.03 14.52 -14.84
CA GLY A 101 25.30 13.77 -14.95
C GLY A 101 25.80 13.20 -13.62
N ALA A 102 24.93 13.07 -12.62
CA ALA A 102 25.27 12.61 -11.28
C ALA A 102 25.49 11.09 -11.20
N VAL A 103 25.44 10.36 -12.33
CA VAL A 103 25.34 8.89 -12.40
C VAL A 103 25.98 8.33 -13.66
#